data_AF-A0A6J0JVR0-F1
#
_entry.id   AF-A0A6J0JVR0-F1
#
_cell.length_a   1.000
_cell.length_b   1.000
_cell.length_c   1.000
_cell.angle_alpha   90.00
_cell.angle_beta   90.00
_cell.angle_gamma   90.00
#
_symmetry.space_group_name_H-M   'P 1'
#
loop_
_entity.id
_entity.type
_entity.pdbx_description
1 polymer ?
#
loop_
_entity_poly.entity_id
_entity_poly.type
_entity_poly.pdbx_seq_one_letter_code
_entity_poly.pdbx_strand_id
1 'polypeptide(L)'
;MSSTKTMFLQILTPILLLLPLFISSSSGEAVNSSENVGVCVSKGGRSHQPYELEGKLPESADLEFKELNLCNVFHGKTCCSASSGMLSASLALQNLAAHGDASKDCLFWFELLECSICHPDVGVQSGPIRICASFCDSVFEACSDASFSSNTQVVVPCAPSNGTICEKASKLVTNGTAFCEAVGFTVLQGADDSVEEPCYGSKRVLVTAVESFKKTVRLQDLKNKLVMMNMQMCWSGSVFVLAIALVNMWVHQEEMERDARRLRRRNRIRRRFY
;
A
#
# COMPACT_ATOMS: atom_id res chain seq x y z
N MET A 1 21.53 -47.22 -10.27
CA MET A 1 20.70 -46.11 -10.81
C MET A 1 19.24 -46.56 -10.84
N SER A 2 18.53 -46.55 -9.70
CA SER A 2 17.06 -46.71 -9.61
C SER A 2 16.67 -46.86 -8.13
N SER A 3 16.42 -45.76 -7.41
CA SER A 3 15.64 -45.83 -6.14
C SER A 3 15.19 -44.47 -5.62
N THR A 4 15.81 -43.37 -6.05
CA THR A 4 15.46 -42.01 -5.58
C THR A 4 14.42 -41.29 -6.44
N LYS A 5 14.14 -41.79 -7.66
CA LYS A 5 13.16 -41.19 -8.58
C LYS A 5 11.71 -41.61 -8.30
N THR A 6 11.49 -42.73 -7.61
CA THR A 6 10.16 -43.28 -7.34
C THR A 6 9.49 -42.73 -6.08
N MET A 7 10.25 -42.20 -5.11
CA MET A 7 9.64 -41.56 -3.92
C MET A 7 9.11 -40.16 -4.18
N PHE A 8 9.74 -39.38 -5.06
CA PHE A 8 9.26 -38.03 -5.40
C PHE A 8 7.93 -38.04 -6.17
N LEU A 9 7.64 -39.10 -6.92
CA LEU A 9 6.40 -39.21 -7.71
C LEU A 9 5.17 -39.62 -6.88
N GLN A 10 5.35 -40.19 -5.68
CA GLN A 10 4.24 -40.66 -4.83
C GLN A 10 3.76 -39.60 -3.82
N ILE A 11 4.53 -38.53 -3.62
CA ILE A 11 4.18 -37.44 -2.69
C ILE A 11 3.48 -36.29 -3.42
N LEU A 12 3.74 -36.12 -4.72
CA LEU A 12 3.17 -35.05 -5.56
C LEU A 12 1.70 -35.29 -5.98
N THR A 13 1.26 -36.55 -6.02
CA THR A 13 -0.10 -36.93 -6.43
C THR A 13 -1.20 -36.65 -5.39
N PRO A 14 -1.02 -36.87 -4.07
CA PRO A 14 -2.04 -36.51 -3.09
C PRO A 14 -2.14 -35.00 -2.84
N ILE A 15 -1.07 -34.23 -3.08
CA ILE A 15 -1.06 -32.76 -2.88
C ILE A 15 -1.86 -32.04 -3.96
N LEU A 16 -1.81 -32.51 -5.21
CA LEU A 16 -2.59 -31.93 -6.32
C LEU A 16 -4.10 -32.23 -6.23
N LEU A 17 -4.49 -33.32 -5.57
CA LEU A 17 -5.89 -33.73 -5.43
C LEU A 17 -6.61 -33.13 -4.21
N LEU A 18 -5.87 -32.55 -3.25
CA LEU A 18 -6.43 -31.89 -2.06
C LEU A 18 -6.61 -30.37 -2.22
N LEU A 19 -6.07 -29.77 -3.30
CA LEU A 19 -6.23 -28.34 -3.59
C LEU A 19 -7.68 -27.87 -3.84
N PRO A 20 -8.61 -28.66 -4.41
CA PRO A 20 -9.98 -28.19 -4.60
C PRO A 20 -10.86 -28.28 -3.34
N LEU A 21 -10.40 -28.91 -2.25
CA LEU A 21 -11.18 -29.05 -1.00
C LEU A 21 -11.05 -27.86 -0.04
N PHE A 22 -10.11 -26.94 -0.28
CA PHE A 22 -9.95 -25.71 0.52
C PHE A 22 -10.70 -24.49 -0.05
N ILE A 23 -11.46 -24.65 -1.13
CA ILE A 23 -12.37 -23.62 -1.67
C ILE A 23 -13.81 -24.06 -1.39
N SER A 24 -14.15 -24.31 -0.13
CA SER A 24 -15.54 -24.20 0.31
C SER A 24 -15.80 -22.72 0.62
N SER A 25 -16.21 -21.97 -0.40
CA SER A 25 -16.88 -20.69 -0.19
C SER A 25 -18.20 -20.98 0.51
N SER A 26 -18.23 -20.79 1.82
CA SER A 26 -19.45 -20.57 2.58
C SER A 26 -20.18 -19.41 1.92
N SER A 27 -21.29 -19.69 1.24
CA SER A 27 -22.24 -18.67 0.81
C SER A 27 -22.84 -18.04 2.06
N GLY A 28 -22.21 -16.98 2.54
CA GLY A 28 -22.78 -16.14 3.57
C GLY A 28 -24.09 -15.56 3.05
N GLU A 29 -25.16 -15.85 3.79
CA GLU A 29 -26.49 -15.29 3.59
C GLU A 29 -26.44 -13.79 3.33
N ALA A 30 -27.19 -13.38 2.30
CA ALA A 30 -27.58 -12.00 2.11
C ALA A 30 -28.33 -11.54 3.36
N VAL A 31 -27.65 -10.82 4.24
CA VAL A 31 -28.31 -10.00 5.26
C VAL A 31 -29.00 -8.87 4.50
N ASN A 32 -30.29 -9.08 4.21
CA ASN A 32 -31.22 -8.04 3.82
C ASN A 32 -31.32 -7.03 4.97
N SER A 33 -30.42 -6.04 4.99
CA SER A 33 -30.72 -4.76 5.63
C SER A 33 -31.33 -3.86 4.57
N SER A 34 -32.65 -3.93 4.46
CA SER A 34 -33.44 -2.88 3.82
C SER A 34 -33.34 -1.63 4.69
N GLU A 35 -32.27 -0.87 4.47
CA GLU A 35 -32.07 0.44 5.08
C GLU A 35 -31.62 1.34 3.94
N ASN A 36 -32.50 2.26 3.53
CA ASN A 36 -32.38 3.17 2.38
C ASN A 36 -30.95 3.37 1.88
N VAL A 37 -30.48 2.48 0.99
CA VAL A 37 -29.09 2.53 0.52
C VAL A 37 -29.01 3.69 -0.46
N GLY A 38 -28.46 4.81 0.00
CA GLY A 38 -28.24 5.98 -0.83
C GLY A 38 -27.32 5.66 -2.00
N VAL A 39 -27.52 6.35 -3.12
CA VAL A 39 -26.60 6.31 -4.27
C VAL A 39 -25.50 7.35 -4.10
N CYS A 40 -24.34 7.13 -4.69
CA CYS A 40 -23.23 8.07 -4.64
C CYS A 40 -23.61 9.37 -5.38
N VAL A 41 -23.35 10.51 -4.74
CA VAL A 41 -23.70 11.86 -5.21
C VAL A 41 -22.43 12.70 -5.33
N SER A 42 -22.08 13.08 -6.56
CA SER A 42 -20.90 13.90 -6.84
C SER A 42 -20.86 15.15 -5.96
N LYS A 43 -19.78 15.29 -5.20
CA LYS A 43 -19.57 16.43 -4.31
C LYS A 43 -19.02 17.59 -5.14
N GLY A 44 -19.82 18.62 -5.36
CA GLY A 44 -19.32 19.87 -5.93
C GLY A 44 -18.21 20.46 -5.04
N GLY A 45 -17.10 20.88 -5.65
CA GLY A 45 -15.92 21.37 -4.93
C GLY A 45 -14.63 21.24 -5.75
N ARG A 46 -13.48 21.55 -5.13
CA ARG A 46 -12.15 21.52 -5.75
C ARG A 46 -11.92 20.25 -6.56
N SER A 47 -11.57 20.36 -7.84
CA SER A 47 -10.96 19.36 -8.75
C SER A 47 -11.39 17.87 -8.66
N HIS A 48 -12.43 17.54 -7.93
CA HIS A 48 -13.01 16.21 -7.91
C HIS A 48 -13.89 16.13 -9.15
N GLN A 49 -13.46 15.30 -10.09
CA GLN A 49 -14.34 14.94 -11.20
C GLN A 49 -15.60 14.28 -10.60
N PRO A 50 -16.75 14.38 -11.28
CA PRO A 50 -17.93 13.63 -10.90
C PRO A 50 -17.59 12.17 -10.61
N TYR A 51 -18.23 11.56 -9.63
CA TYR A 51 -18.03 10.13 -9.37
C TYR A 51 -18.36 9.33 -10.63
N GLU A 52 -17.52 8.39 -11.04
CA GLU A 52 -17.93 7.40 -12.04
C GLU A 52 -19.05 6.47 -11.51
N LEU A 53 -19.22 6.43 -10.18
CA LEU A 53 -20.33 5.78 -9.49
C LEU A 53 -21.49 6.74 -9.20
N GLU A 54 -21.53 7.94 -9.77
CA GLU A 54 -22.66 8.85 -9.60
C GLU A 54 -23.97 8.15 -9.99
N GLY A 55 -24.96 8.19 -9.09
CA GLY A 55 -26.24 7.50 -9.27
C GLY A 55 -26.19 5.99 -9.09
N LYS A 56 -25.03 5.40 -8.75
CA LYS A 56 -24.86 3.97 -8.40
C LYS A 56 -24.72 3.78 -6.90
N LEU A 57 -24.94 2.54 -6.45
CA LEU A 57 -24.71 2.14 -5.07
C LEU A 57 -23.21 2.08 -4.76
N PRO A 58 -22.78 2.33 -3.50
CA PRO A 58 -21.41 2.07 -3.09
C PRO A 58 -21.08 0.60 -3.32
N GLU A 59 -20.03 0.34 -4.10
CA GLU A 59 -19.63 -1.02 -4.48
C GLU A 59 -18.31 -1.38 -3.77
N SER A 60 -18.04 -2.68 -3.66
CA SER A 60 -16.69 -3.13 -3.30
C SER A 60 -15.73 -2.77 -4.43
N ALA A 61 -14.60 -2.20 -4.10
CA ALA A 61 -13.51 -2.00 -5.04
C ALA A 61 -13.07 -3.37 -5.61
N ASP A 62 -13.35 -3.64 -6.90
CA ASP A 62 -13.01 -4.90 -7.57
C ASP A 62 -11.50 -5.21 -7.49
N LEU A 63 -11.11 -6.46 -7.76
CA LEU A 63 -9.71 -6.93 -7.71
C LEU A 63 -8.71 -6.09 -8.53
N GLU A 64 -9.17 -5.32 -9.53
CA GLU A 64 -8.38 -4.34 -10.31
C GLU A 64 -7.98 -3.09 -9.50
N PHE A 65 -8.67 -2.76 -8.40
CA PHE A 65 -8.32 -1.66 -7.49
C PHE A 65 -7.15 -1.97 -6.56
N LYS A 66 -6.73 -3.25 -6.49
CA LYS A 66 -5.64 -3.67 -5.61
C LYS A 66 -4.29 -3.09 -6.01
N GLU A 67 -4.19 -2.52 -7.21
CA GLU A 67 -2.97 -1.92 -7.74
C GLU A 67 -2.81 -0.43 -7.38
N LEU A 68 -3.90 0.28 -7.08
CA LEU A 68 -3.86 1.65 -6.57
C LEU A 68 -3.92 1.61 -5.04
N ASN A 69 -2.75 1.71 -4.40
CA ASN A 69 -2.60 1.58 -2.94
C ASN A 69 -3.25 2.71 -2.12
N LEU A 70 -3.98 3.64 -2.74
CA LEU A 70 -4.60 4.79 -2.07
C LEU A 70 -6.09 4.56 -1.79
N CYS A 71 -6.59 5.13 -0.70
CA CYS A 71 -7.99 5.04 -0.27
C CYS A 71 -8.50 3.60 -0.02
N ASN A 72 -7.59 2.62 0.05
CA ASN A 72 -7.88 1.20 0.26
C ASN A 72 -8.61 0.93 1.59
N VAL A 73 -8.56 1.89 2.51
CA VAL A 73 -9.35 1.89 3.75
C VAL A 73 -10.85 1.69 3.49
N PHE A 74 -11.37 2.13 2.32
CA PHE A 74 -12.77 2.02 1.92
C PHE A 74 -13.04 0.91 0.88
N HIS A 75 -12.10 -0.01 0.62
CA HIS A 75 -12.24 -1.02 -0.44
C HIS A 75 -13.48 -1.91 -0.32
N GLY A 76 -14.00 -2.13 0.89
CA GLY A 76 -15.17 -2.98 1.10
C GLY A 76 -16.48 -2.35 0.61
N LYS A 77 -16.60 -1.02 0.68
CA LYS A 77 -17.74 -0.21 0.21
C LYS A 77 -17.26 1.22 -0.03
N THR A 78 -17.26 1.69 -1.27
CA THR A 78 -16.73 3.01 -1.66
C THR A 78 -17.60 3.67 -2.72
N CYS A 79 -17.61 5.01 -2.75
CA CYS A 79 -18.18 5.81 -3.84
C CYS A 79 -17.18 6.22 -4.91
N CYS A 80 -15.89 5.93 -4.72
CA CYS A 80 -14.84 6.21 -5.70
C CYS A 80 -14.49 4.99 -6.54
N SER A 81 -14.20 5.22 -7.82
CA SER A 81 -13.56 4.27 -8.72
C SER A 81 -12.06 4.53 -8.90
N ALA A 82 -11.34 3.60 -9.56
CA ALA A 82 -9.89 3.60 -9.76
C ALA A 82 -9.33 4.83 -10.51
N SER A 83 -10.17 5.61 -11.18
CA SER A 83 -9.72 6.71 -12.04
C SER A 83 -9.61 8.02 -11.24
N SER A 84 -10.66 8.81 -11.11
CA SER A 84 -10.47 10.26 -10.94
C SER A 84 -10.19 10.73 -9.51
N GLY A 85 -10.93 10.22 -8.52
CA GLY A 85 -10.74 10.62 -7.11
C GLY A 85 -9.47 10.02 -6.49
N MET A 86 -9.14 8.79 -6.87
CA MET A 86 -7.91 8.13 -6.45
C MET A 86 -6.68 8.77 -7.10
N LEU A 87 -6.76 9.18 -8.37
CA LEU A 87 -5.67 9.89 -9.04
C LEU A 87 -5.36 11.24 -8.37
N SER A 88 -6.38 12.04 -8.01
CA SER A 88 -6.15 13.33 -7.34
C SER A 88 -5.49 13.17 -5.97
N ALA A 89 -5.99 12.23 -5.16
CA ALA A 89 -5.38 11.90 -3.87
C ALA A 89 -3.94 11.39 -4.04
N SER A 90 -3.69 10.58 -5.07
CA SER A 90 -2.36 10.01 -5.33
C SER A 90 -1.34 11.07 -5.72
N LEU A 91 -1.76 12.08 -6.49
CA LEU A 91 -0.91 13.20 -6.86
C LEU A 91 -0.62 14.10 -5.65
N ALA A 92 -1.63 14.34 -4.81
CA ALA A 92 -1.47 15.12 -3.59
C ALA A 92 -0.46 14.48 -2.63
N LEU A 93 -0.55 13.16 -2.41
CA LEU A 93 0.41 12.43 -1.58
C LEU A 93 1.81 12.35 -2.20
N GLN A 94 1.93 12.20 -3.53
CA GLN A 94 3.23 12.22 -4.20
C GLN A 94 3.94 13.56 -4.02
N ASN A 95 3.22 14.68 -4.19
CA ASN A 95 3.77 16.02 -3.97
C ASN A 95 4.14 16.24 -2.50
N LEU A 96 3.28 15.80 -1.57
CA LEU A 96 3.54 15.89 -0.13
C LEU A 96 4.78 15.10 0.28
N ALA A 97 5.00 13.92 -0.32
CA ALA A 97 6.18 13.10 -0.07
C ALA A 97 7.45 13.60 -0.77
N ALA A 98 7.33 14.41 -1.83
CA ALA A 98 8.45 14.76 -2.71
C ALA A 98 9.58 15.53 -2.01
N HIS A 99 9.25 16.34 -1.00
CA HIS A 99 10.21 17.11 -0.22
C HIS A 99 10.84 16.31 0.94
N GLY A 100 10.26 15.15 1.28
CA GLY A 100 10.73 14.26 2.34
C GLY A 100 10.53 14.77 3.77
N ASP A 101 9.84 15.90 3.95
CA ASP A 101 9.50 16.49 5.24
C ASP A 101 8.15 16.02 5.80
N ALA A 102 7.32 15.38 4.98
CA ALA A 102 6.12 14.70 5.43
C ALA A 102 6.45 13.40 6.17
N SER A 103 6.03 13.32 7.43
CA SER A 103 6.12 12.10 8.24
C SER A 103 5.18 11.01 7.69
N LYS A 104 5.41 9.74 8.08
CA LYS A 104 4.49 8.65 7.75
C LYS A 104 3.08 8.90 8.29
N ASP A 105 2.99 9.53 9.45
CA ASP A 105 1.72 9.88 10.07
C ASP A 105 1.03 11.00 9.27
N CYS A 106 1.77 12.00 8.79
CA CYS A 106 1.22 13.02 7.90
C CYS A 106 0.65 12.41 6.63
N LEU A 107 1.42 11.55 5.94
CA LEU A 107 0.95 10.90 4.72
C LEU A 107 -0.33 10.09 4.96
N PHE A 108 -0.41 9.39 6.09
CA PHE A 108 -1.59 8.62 6.47
C PHE A 108 -2.81 9.51 6.74
N TRP A 109 -2.68 10.52 7.60
CA TRP A 109 -3.79 11.40 7.95
C TRP A 109 -4.26 12.22 6.74
N PHE A 110 -3.32 12.66 5.91
CA PHE A 110 -3.63 13.40 4.70
C PHE A 110 -4.30 12.50 3.63
N GLU A 111 -3.89 11.23 3.51
CA GLU A 111 -4.61 10.25 2.69
C GLU A 111 -6.06 10.11 3.16
N LEU A 112 -6.30 9.95 4.46
CA LEU A 112 -7.67 9.85 5.00
C LEU A 112 -8.52 11.10 4.72
N LEU A 113 -7.91 12.29 4.72
CA LEU A 113 -8.60 13.54 4.41
C LEU A 113 -8.99 13.60 2.92
N GLU A 114 -8.05 13.33 2.01
CA GLU A 114 -8.28 13.29 0.56
C GLU A 114 -9.29 12.19 0.18
N CYS A 115 -9.23 11.04 0.84
CA CYS A 115 -10.12 9.90 0.61
C CYS A 115 -11.49 10.05 1.28
N SER A 116 -11.76 11.11 2.05
CA SER A 116 -13.04 11.32 2.76
C SER A 116 -14.25 11.26 1.84
N ILE A 117 -14.08 11.74 0.61
CA ILE A 117 -15.08 11.72 -0.46
C ILE A 117 -15.49 10.30 -0.88
N CYS A 118 -14.58 9.33 -0.74
CA CYS A 118 -14.83 7.94 -1.11
C CYS A 118 -15.61 7.16 -0.05
N HIS A 119 -15.74 7.69 1.16
CA HIS A 119 -16.44 7.04 2.26
C HIS A 119 -17.92 6.82 1.90
N PRO A 120 -18.49 5.61 2.07
CA PRO A 120 -19.85 5.29 1.61
C PRO A 120 -20.90 6.19 2.28
N ASP A 121 -20.80 6.40 3.59
CA ASP A 121 -21.75 7.26 4.30
C ASP A 121 -21.61 8.76 3.97
N VAL A 122 -20.47 9.20 3.42
CA VAL A 122 -20.24 10.60 3.04
C VAL A 122 -20.62 10.83 1.58
N GLY A 123 -20.24 9.90 0.71
CA GLY A 123 -20.46 9.95 -0.73
C GLY A 123 -21.94 9.90 -1.12
N VAL A 124 -22.80 9.33 -0.28
CA VAL A 124 -24.27 9.30 -0.52
C VAL A 124 -25.03 10.54 -0.04
N GLN A 125 -24.42 11.37 0.80
CA GLN A 125 -25.08 12.58 1.31
C GLN A 125 -25.11 13.66 0.23
N SER A 126 -26.13 14.51 0.20
CA SER A 126 -26.13 15.71 -0.66
C SER A 126 -25.35 16.87 -0.02
N GLY A 127 -24.80 17.76 -0.85
CA GLY A 127 -24.08 18.95 -0.37
C GLY A 127 -22.59 18.71 -0.06
N PRO A 128 -21.84 19.78 0.32
CA PRO A 128 -20.40 19.72 0.53
C PRO A 128 -20.04 18.80 1.70
N ILE A 129 -18.86 18.18 1.62
CA ILE A 129 -18.33 17.34 2.69
C ILE A 129 -18.00 18.22 3.89
N ARG A 130 -18.44 17.78 5.06
CA ARG A 130 -18.14 18.44 6.33
C ARG A 130 -17.18 17.57 7.15
N ILE A 131 -16.04 18.15 7.51
CA ILE A 131 -14.99 17.49 8.28
C ILE A 131 -15.09 17.95 9.73
N CYS A 132 -14.95 17.03 10.69
CA CYS A 132 -14.93 17.41 12.10
C CYS A 132 -13.66 18.20 12.43
N ALA A 133 -13.79 19.28 13.21
CA ALA A 133 -12.64 20.07 13.66
C ALA A 133 -11.55 19.22 14.35
N SER A 134 -11.95 18.25 15.18
CA SER A 134 -11.03 17.33 15.87
C SER A 134 -10.21 16.44 14.93
N PHE A 135 -10.79 16.05 13.78
CA PHE A 135 -10.06 15.32 12.75
C PHE A 135 -9.05 16.24 12.06
N CYS A 136 -9.47 17.47 11.75
CA CYS A 136 -8.59 18.48 11.17
C CYS A 136 -7.40 18.83 12.07
N ASP A 137 -7.60 18.87 13.39
CA ASP A 137 -6.52 19.04 14.36
C ASP A 137 -5.53 17.88 14.30
N SER A 138 -6.01 16.63 14.18
CA SER A 138 -5.16 15.45 14.04
C SER A 138 -4.34 15.47 12.73
N VAL A 139 -4.95 15.90 11.62
CA VAL A 139 -4.26 16.04 10.34
C VAL A 139 -3.19 17.12 10.43
N PHE A 140 -3.53 18.29 10.98
CA PHE A 140 -2.60 19.41 11.09
C PHE A 140 -1.44 19.12 12.05
N GLU A 141 -1.70 18.48 13.18
CA GLU A 141 -0.65 18.05 14.11
C GLU A 141 0.34 17.11 13.41
N ALA A 142 -0.15 16.17 12.60
CA ALA A 142 0.73 15.25 11.87
C ALA A 142 1.51 15.95 10.74
N CYS A 143 0.90 16.95 10.08
CA CYS A 143 1.42 17.58 8.86
C CYS A 143 2.03 18.98 9.05
N SER A 144 2.11 19.49 10.28
CA SER A 144 2.56 20.87 10.58
C SER A 144 3.95 21.21 10.05
N ASP A 145 4.81 20.20 9.93
CA ASP A 145 6.19 20.30 9.45
C ASP A 145 6.38 20.04 7.95
N ALA A 146 5.35 19.56 7.26
CA ALA A 146 5.42 19.22 5.84
C ALA A 146 5.29 20.47 4.95
N SER A 147 5.84 20.40 3.73
CA SER A 147 5.89 21.51 2.77
C SER A 147 4.61 21.65 1.96
N PHE A 148 4.02 22.84 2.03
CA PHE A 148 2.85 23.23 1.25
C PHE A 148 3.13 24.54 0.50
N SER A 149 2.36 24.77 -0.55
CA SER A 149 2.32 26.05 -1.26
C SER A 149 0.94 26.68 -1.11
N SER A 150 0.91 28.01 -1.01
CA SER A 150 -0.32 28.79 -0.97
C SER A 150 -0.48 29.56 -2.27
N ASN A 151 -1.47 29.17 -3.09
CA ASN A 151 -1.85 29.92 -4.29
C ASN A 151 -3.17 30.64 -4.01
N THR A 152 -3.06 31.92 -3.63
CA THR A 152 -4.11 32.97 -3.57
C THR A 152 -5.42 32.71 -2.83
N GLN A 153 -5.68 31.51 -2.32
CA GLN A 153 -6.87 31.14 -1.52
C GLN A 153 -6.79 29.72 -0.95
N VAL A 154 -5.96 28.85 -1.55
CA VAL A 154 -5.94 27.42 -1.21
C VAL A 154 -4.51 26.94 -0.94
N VAL A 155 -4.37 26.15 0.12
CA VAL A 155 -3.15 25.43 0.49
C VAL A 155 -3.15 24.08 -0.21
N VAL A 156 -2.02 23.76 -0.84
CA VAL A 156 -1.85 22.52 -1.61
C VAL A 156 -0.50 21.89 -1.28
N PRO A 157 -0.37 20.56 -1.26
CA PRO A 157 0.93 19.92 -1.11
C PRO A 157 1.92 20.48 -2.13
N CYS A 158 3.10 20.90 -1.67
CA CYS A 158 4.02 21.62 -2.54
C CYS A 158 4.62 20.66 -3.57
N ALA A 159 4.48 20.97 -4.86
CA ALA A 159 5.16 20.24 -5.92
C ALA A 159 6.52 20.89 -6.21
N PRO A 160 7.63 20.12 -6.27
CA PRO A 160 8.94 20.66 -6.61
C PRO A 160 8.92 21.17 -8.06
N SER A 161 8.79 22.49 -8.21
CA SER A 161 8.69 23.18 -9.49
C SER A 161 9.37 24.54 -9.39
N ASN A 162 9.98 24.98 -10.49
CA ASN A 162 10.71 26.25 -10.51
C ASN A 162 9.74 27.41 -10.28
N GLY A 163 9.91 28.12 -9.15
CA GLY A 163 9.14 29.33 -8.81
C GLY A 163 8.01 29.13 -7.79
N THR A 164 7.71 27.89 -7.37
CA THR A 164 6.74 27.65 -6.29
C THR A 164 7.42 27.84 -4.94
N ILE A 165 6.87 28.74 -4.12
CA ILE A 165 7.35 28.96 -2.75
C ILE A 165 6.72 27.89 -1.86
N CYS A 166 7.55 26.99 -1.35
CA CYS A 166 7.14 25.98 -0.37
C CYS A 166 7.43 26.49 1.04
N GLU A 167 6.42 26.43 1.91
CA GLU A 167 6.56 26.71 3.33
C GLU A 167 5.91 25.59 4.15
N LYS A 168 6.35 25.46 5.40
CA LYS A 168 5.73 24.52 6.34
C LYS A 168 4.27 24.90 6.56
N ALA A 169 3.39 23.90 6.70
CA ALA A 169 1.98 24.14 7.03
C ALA A 169 1.80 25.06 8.25
N SER A 170 2.61 24.86 9.30
CA SER A 170 2.62 25.68 10.52
C SER A 170 2.98 27.17 10.32
N LYS A 171 3.59 27.53 9.19
CA LYS A 171 3.82 28.93 8.81
C LYS A 171 2.66 29.53 8.03
N LEU A 172 1.92 28.70 7.31
CA LEU A 172 0.81 29.12 6.46
C LEU A 172 -0.51 29.25 7.23
N VAL A 173 -0.73 28.39 8.23
CA VAL A 173 -1.97 28.34 9.02
C VAL A 173 -1.68 28.08 10.50
N THR A 174 -2.64 28.42 11.37
CA THR A 174 -2.44 28.48 12.82
C THR A 174 -3.00 27.30 13.60
N ASN A 175 -3.99 26.58 13.07
CA ASN A 175 -4.64 25.44 13.73
C ASN A 175 -5.25 24.48 12.71
N GLY A 176 -5.79 23.34 13.17
CA GLY A 176 -6.34 22.31 12.29
C GLY A 176 -7.56 22.75 11.51
N THR A 177 -8.48 23.47 12.14
CA THR A 177 -9.66 24.03 11.45
C THR A 177 -9.24 24.91 10.28
N ALA A 178 -8.35 25.87 10.53
CA ALA A 178 -7.81 26.75 9.49
C ALA A 178 -7.03 25.97 8.42
N PHE A 179 -6.34 24.88 8.78
CA PHE A 179 -5.67 24.01 7.82
C PHE A 179 -6.67 23.35 6.86
N CYS A 180 -7.69 22.67 7.40
CA CYS A 180 -8.74 22.02 6.59
C CYS A 180 -9.49 23.02 5.70
N GLU A 181 -9.85 24.19 6.23
CA GLU A 181 -10.50 25.25 5.46
C GLU A 181 -9.57 25.74 4.34
N ALA A 182 -8.29 25.96 4.65
CA ALA A 182 -7.31 26.42 3.68
C ALA A 182 -7.04 25.38 2.58
N VAL A 183 -7.10 24.08 2.86
CA VAL A 183 -6.99 23.06 1.80
C VAL A 183 -8.30 22.88 1.00
N GLY A 184 -9.40 23.45 1.49
CA GLY A 184 -10.68 23.58 0.76
C GLY A 184 -11.87 22.80 1.32
N PHE A 185 -11.79 22.28 2.55
CA PHE A 185 -12.90 21.57 3.20
C PHE A 185 -13.78 22.50 4.04
N THR A 186 -15.07 22.16 4.14
CA THR A 186 -15.96 22.78 5.14
C THR A 186 -15.76 22.08 6.47
N VAL A 187 -15.48 22.85 7.53
CA VAL A 187 -15.27 22.30 8.88
C VAL A 187 -16.49 22.55 9.75
N LEU A 188 -16.94 21.52 10.47
CA LEU A 188 -17.92 21.66 11.54
C LEU A 188 -17.19 21.79 12.87
N GLN A 189 -17.39 22.93 13.54
CA GLN A 189 -16.96 23.10 14.93
C GLN A 189 -17.91 22.31 15.83
N GLY A 190 -17.35 21.51 16.74
CA GLY A 190 -18.14 20.82 17.75
C GLY A 190 -18.74 21.85 18.70
N ALA A 191 -20.05 22.04 18.65
CA ALA A 191 -20.78 22.90 19.57
C ALA A 191 -22.12 22.27 19.92
N ASP A 192 -22.13 21.67 21.11
CA ASP A 192 -23.27 21.42 21.99
C ASP A 192 -24.34 20.39 21.58
N ASP A 193 -24.81 19.70 22.61
CA ASP A 193 -25.56 18.43 22.67
C ASP A 193 -26.97 18.43 22.05
N SER A 194 -27.18 19.07 20.90
CA SER A 194 -28.47 19.08 20.21
C SER A 194 -28.35 18.72 18.74
N VAL A 195 -28.48 17.42 18.45
CA VAL A 195 -28.60 16.83 17.12
C VAL A 195 -27.46 17.26 16.17
N GLU A 196 -26.24 16.83 16.46
CA GLU A 196 -25.11 17.03 15.55
C GLU A 196 -25.41 16.41 14.17
N GLU A 197 -25.39 17.21 13.11
CA GLU A 197 -25.27 16.67 11.76
C GLU A 197 -23.93 15.93 11.65
N PRO A 198 -23.91 14.68 11.17
CA PRO A 198 -22.72 13.83 11.21
C PRO A 198 -21.60 14.42 10.33
N CYS A 199 -20.43 14.66 10.93
CA CYS A 199 -19.20 15.04 10.22
C CYS A 199 -18.24 13.86 10.04
N TYR A 200 -17.42 13.93 8.98
CA TYR A 200 -16.36 12.94 8.72
C TYR A 200 -15.20 13.12 9.71
N GLY A 201 -14.69 12.01 10.23
CA GLY A 201 -13.61 11.99 11.23
C GLY A 201 -14.09 11.97 12.69
N SER A 202 -15.41 11.92 12.92
CA SER A 202 -15.97 11.61 14.25
C SER A 202 -15.54 10.20 14.70
N LYS A 203 -15.45 9.96 16.01
CA LYS A 203 -14.96 8.68 16.57
C LYS A 203 -15.59 7.43 15.94
N ARG A 204 -16.86 7.48 15.52
CA ARG A 204 -17.56 6.35 14.88
C ARG A 204 -17.05 6.04 13.46
N VAL A 205 -16.65 7.06 12.71
CA VAL A 205 -16.13 6.94 11.33
C VAL A 205 -14.63 6.61 11.34
N LEU A 206 -13.89 7.15 12.30
CA LEU A 206 -12.44 7.01 12.37
C LEU A 206 -11.97 5.66 12.90
N VAL A 207 -12.69 5.04 13.84
CA VAL A 207 -12.34 3.72 14.38
C VAL A 207 -12.33 2.67 13.28
N THR A 208 -13.34 2.68 12.39
CA THR A 208 -13.45 1.74 11.26
C THR A 208 -12.32 1.95 10.25
N ALA A 209 -11.96 3.21 9.96
CA ALA A 209 -10.89 3.55 9.03
C ALA A 209 -9.49 3.20 9.58
N VAL A 210 -9.23 3.53 10.85
CA VAL A 210 -7.93 3.28 11.51
C VAL A 210 -7.71 1.78 11.75
N GLU A 211 -8.74 1.02 12.13
CA GLU A 211 -8.62 -0.45 12.26
C GLU A 211 -8.34 -1.12 10.91
N SER A 212 -9.04 -0.69 9.85
CA SER A 212 -8.83 -1.18 8.49
C SER A 212 -7.43 -0.86 7.99
N PHE A 213 -6.94 0.37 8.23
CA PHE A 213 -5.58 0.77 7.88
C PHE A 213 -4.49 0.03 8.67
N LYS A 214 -4.69 -0.17 9.98
CA LYS A 214 -3.74 -0.95 10.79
C LYS A 214 -3.63 -2.39 10.28
N LYS A 215 -4.72 -2.94 9.75
CA LYS A 215 -4.74 -4.25 9.10
C LYS A 215 -3.99 -4.25 7.77
N THR A 216 -4.17 -3.25 6.92
CA THR A 216 -3.46 -3.13 5.63
C THR A 216 -1.96 -2.89 5.82
N VAL A 217 -1.56 -1.98 6.73
CA VAL A 217 -0.15 -1.73 7.06
C VAL A 217 0.52 -2.98 7.62
N ARG A 218 -0.13 -3.72 8.53
CA ARG A 218 0.40 -5.00 9.02
C ARG A 218 0.56 -6.01 7.89
N LEU A 219 -0.38 -6.07 6.96
CA LEU A 219 -0.29 -6.97 5.80
C LEU A 219 0.87 -6.58 4.87
N GLN A 220 1.08 -5.29 4.64
CA GLN A 220 2.13 -4.76 3.78
C GLN A 220 3.51 -4.91 4.42
N ASP A 221 3.64 -4.71 5.73
CA ASP A 221 4.86 -5.01 6.49
C ASP A 221 5.19 -6.51 6.44
N LEU A 222 4.19 -7.39 6.58
CA LEU A 222 4.37 -8.84 6.47
C LEU A 222 4.81 -9.24 5.05
N LYS A 223 4.19 -8.65 4.02
CA LYS A 223 4.57 -8.86 2.61
C LYS A 223 5.99 -8.39 2.33
N ASN A 224 6.37 -7.21 2.83
CA ASN A 224 7.71 -6.66 2.68
C ASN A 224 8.77 -7.53 3.40
N LYS A 225 8.46 -8.03 4.60
CA LYS A 225 9.30 -9.02 5.29
C LYS A 225 9.44 -10.31 4.50
N LEU A 226 8.36 -10.83 3.92
CA LEU A 226 8.41 -12.05 3.10
C LEU A 226 9.25 -11.85 1.84
N VAL A 227 9.16 -10.70 1.18
CA VAL A 227 9.99 -10.34 0.02
C VAL A 227 11.46 -10.24 0.41
N MET A 228 11.76 -9.61 1.56
CA MET A 228 13.12 -9.53 2.10
C MET A 228 13.69 -10.92 2.42
N MET A 229 12.90 -11.79 3.05
CA MET A 229 13.29 -13.18 3.35
C MET A 229 13.52 -13.99 2.07
N ASN A 230 12.64 -13.86 1.06
CA ASN A 230 12.80 -14.53 -0.23
C ASN A 230 14.07 -14.06 -0.96
N MET A 231 14.38 -12.76 -0.94
CA MET A 231 15.61 -12.23 -1.52
C MET A 231 16.86 -12.76 -0.81
N GLN A 232 16.82 -12.86 0.52
CA GLN A 232 17.91 -13.44 1.31
C GLN A 232 18.12 -14.93 1.03
N MET A 233 17.03 -15.69 0.87
CA MET A 233 17.08 -17.11 0.49
C MET A 233 17.68 -17.30 -0.91
N CYS A 234 17.29 -16.49 -1.90
CA CYS A 234 17.88 -16.51 -3.24
C CYS A 234 19.38 -16.20 -3.19
N TRP A 235 19.78 -15.17 -2.47
CA TRP A 235 21.20 -14.78 -2.38
C TRP A 235 22.05 -15.86 -1.71
N SER A 236 21.58 -16.44 -0.61
CA SER A 236 22.27 -17.54 0.08
C SER A 236 22.40 -18.80 -0.80
N GLY A 237 21.36 -19.14 -1.56
CA GLY A 237 21.37 -20.23 -2.52
C GLY A 237 22.41 -20.02 -3.63
N SER A 238 22.48 -18.81 -4.19
CA SER A 238 23.48 -18.48 -5.22
C SER A 238 24.91 -18.58 -4.70
N VAL A 239 25.17 -18.08 -3.49
CA VAL A 239 26.50 -18.18 -2.85
C VAL A 239 26.89 -19.64 -2.60
N PHE A 240 25.95 -20.46 -2.15
CA PHE A 240 26.19 -21.88 -1.88
C PHE A 240 26.53 -22.66 -3.16
N VAL A 241 25.80 -22.43 -4.26
CA VAL A 241 26.07 -23.06 -5.56
C VAL A 241 27.44 -22.64 -6.09
N LEU A 242 27.80 -21.36 -5.99
CA LEU A 242 29.13 -20.87 -6.38
C LEU A 242 30.24 -21.51 -5.55
N ALA A 243 30.06 -21.62 -4.23
CA ALA A 243 31.03 -22.28 -3.35
C ALA A 243 31.25 -23.75 -3.75
N ILE A 244 30.18 -24.50 -4.04
CA ILE A 244 30.27 -25.88 -4.52
C ILE A 244 31.03 -25.95 -5.84
N ALA A 245 30.74 -25.06 -6.79
CA ALA A 245 31.43 -25.03 -8.08
C ALA A 245 32.93 -24.78 -7.91
N LEU A 246 33.32 -23.86 -7.03
CA LEU A 246 34.72 -23.55 -6.73
C LEU A 246 35.44 -24.74 -6.09
N VAL A 247 34.80 -25.45 -5.15
CA VAL A 247 35.37 -26.65 -4.52
C VAL A 247 35.56 -27.76 -5.55
N ASN A 248 34.55 -28.02 -6.39
CA ASN A 248 34.65 -29.04 -7.45
C ASN A 248 35.75 -28.70 -8.45
N MET A 249 35.88 -27.43 -8.83
CA MET A 249 36.95 -26.96 -9.71
C MET A 249 38.33 -27.15 -9.07
N TRP A 250 38.47 -26.87 -7.78
CA TRP A 250 39.73 -27.06 -7.05
C TRP A 250 40.11 -28.54 -6.94
N VAL A 251 39.16 -29.42 -6.62
CA VAL A 251 39.39 -30.88 -6.58
C VAL A 251 39.81 -31.41 -7.95
N HIS A 252 39.16 -30.95 -9.03
CA HIS A 252 39.50 -31.36 -10.38
C HIS A 252 40.91 -30.90 -10.79
N GLN A 253 41.30 -29.68 -10.41
CA GLN A 253 42.64 -29.16 -10.62
C GLN A 253 43.70 -30.01 -9.89
N GLU A 254 43.43 -30.40 -8.65
CA GLU A 254 44.35 -31.21 -7.85
C GLU A 254 44.54 -32.62 -8.43
N GLU A 255 43.47 -33.21 -8.98
CA GLU A 255 43.51 -34.52 -9.65
C GLU A 255 44.36 -34.46 -10.94
N MET A 256 44.18 -33.42 -11.76
CA MET A 256 45.00 -33.18 -12.95
C MET A 256 46.49 -33.04 -12.61
N GLU A 257 46.82 -32.33 -11.53
CA GLU A 257 48.22 -32.22 -11.06
C GLU A 257 48.76 -33.56 -10.55
N ARG A 258 47.96 -34.35 -9.83
CA ARG A 258 48.33 -35.70 -9.38
C ARG A 258 48.60 -36.61 -10.57
N ASP A 259 47.79 -36.55 -11.61
CA ASP A 259 47.96 -37.38 -12.81
C ASP A 259 49.14 -36.96 -13.68
N ALA A 260 49.38 -35.65 -13.82
CA ALA A 260 50.59 -35.13 -14.45
C ALA A 260 51.88 -35.57 -13.71
N ARG A 261 51.85 -35.64 -12.36
CA ARG A 261 52.96 -36.18 -11.55
C ARG A 261 53.14 -37.68 -11.78
N ARG A 262 52.05 -38.46 -11.87
CA ARG A 262 52.10 -39.91 -12.15
C ARG A 262 52.67 -40.21 -13.55
N LEU A 263 52.26 -39.45 -14.57
CA LEU A 263 52.78 -39.55 -15.94
C LEU A 263 54.28 -39.24 -16.01
N ARG A 264 54.74 -38.16 -15.35
CA ARG A 264 56.16 -37.80 -15.26
C ARG A 264 57.00 -38.92 -14.62
N ARG A 265 56.50 -39.56 -13.56
CA ARG A 265 57.18 -40.70 -12.92
C ARG A 265 57.26 -41.91 -13.86
N ARG A 266 56.16 -42.28 -14.54
CA ARG A 266 56.14 -43.37 -15.52
C ARG A 266 57.13 -43.15 -16.67
N ASN A 267 57.17 -41.94 -17.23
CA ASN A 267 58.12 -41.60 -18.29
C ASN A 267 59.57 -41.65 -17.82
N ARG A 268 59.85 -41.26 -16.58
CA ARG A 268 61.20 -41.34 -15.99
C ARG A 268 61.68 -42.78 -15.81
N ILE A 269 60.79 -43.69 -15.40
CA ILE A 269 61.10 -45.12 -15.29
C ILE A 269 61.34 -45.73 -16.68
N ARG A 270 60.49 -45.41 -17.66
CA ARG A 270 60.60 -45.95 -19.02
C ARG A 270 61.93 -45.59 -19.72
N ARG A 271 62.47 -44.39 -19.47
CA ARG A 271 63.78 -43.95 -19.97
C ARG A 271 64.99 -44.58 -19.28
N ARG A 272 64.82 -45.36 -18.21
CA ARG A 272 65.93 -46.10 -17.58
C ARG A 272 66.13 -47.50 -18.18
N PHE A 273 65.18 -47.98 -18.96
CA PHE A 273 65.18 -49.33 -19.54
C PHE A 273 65.40 -49.34 -21.06
N TYR A 274 65.63 -48.16 -21.65
CA TYR A 274 66.09 -47.93 -23.01
C TYR A 274 67.37 -47.10 -22.93
#